data_AF-A0A2W2BQJ6-F1
#
_entry.id   AF-A0A2W2BQJ6-F1
#
_cell.length_a   1.000
_cell.length_b   1.000
_cell.length_c   1.000
_cell.angle_alpha   90.00
_cell.angle_beta   90.00
_cell.angle_gamma   90.00
#
_symmetry.space_group_name_H-M   'P 1'
#
loop_
_entity.id
_entity.type
_entity.pdbx_description
1 polymer ?
#
loop_
_entity_poly.entity_id
_entity_poly.type
_entity_poly.pdbx_seq_one_letter_code
_entity_poly.pdbx_strand_id
1 'polypeptide(L)'
;MPIRPLLAAAVVLLLAACGESVAAPDADPIVAAARAVPGVDAVAAGYLGPDGEEREAPPADPDGWTLRLEITHDVARGSGWAIETIEGLLADRPDTALPRLEIWLRPTTPADAEIVALAYPSAESDDPVGDAYLLAGTPGVARAVFDGETADVRVRDESDLAKVADVAAVNGAGVDVVRTLDDTAELAVADAPPRPAYVPAAGPWPADPAAPACDPAQLRLELTGQDAALGSRYLFLGATNTGAAPCALQGAPSLAFRTLTEQPLAVTVLPSPAADRVVVPPGGRAVAMLDWNAMPTAGNDDLSYEVLLAATPGAPPTELPLTSLVMAGQNPGSYLDIVDAGEVMVTAWQPDGAAL
;
A
#
# COMPACT_ATOMS: atom_id res chain seq x y z
N MET A 1 -70.11 4.13 -20.06
CA MET A 1 -69.82 4.31 -18.62
C MET A 1 -68.48 3.66 -18.31
N PRO A 2 -67.40 4.41 -18.06
CA PRO A 2 -66.09 3.83 -17.77
C PRO A 2 -65.91 3.69 -16.25
N ILE A 3 -65.69 2.46 -15.79
CA ILE A 3 -65.25 2.14 -14.42
C ILE A 3 -63.76 1.85 -14.49
N ARG A 4 -62.90 2.86 -14.29
CA ARG A 4 -61.50 2.72 -13.86
C ARG A 4 -61.06 4.03 -13.21
N PRO A 5 -61.14 4.15 -11.88
CA PRO A 5 -59.93 4.50 -11.12
C PRO A 5 -59.98 3.92 -9.70
N LEU A 6 -59.65 2.65 -9.50
CA LEU A 6 -59.50 2.09 -8.13
C LEU A 6 -58.35 1.07 -8.01
N LEU A 7 -57.67 0.71 -9.10
CA LEU A 7 -56.56 -0.25 -9.04
C LEU A 7 -55.17 0.39 -8.83
N ALA A 8 -55.03 1.71 -8.91
CA ALA A 8 -53.73 2.37 -8.70
C ALA A 8 -53.39 2.58 -7.21
N ALA A 9 -54.38 2.60 -6.31
CA ALA A 9 -54.15 2.81 -4.88
C ALA A 9 -53.82 1.50 -4.11
N ALA A 10 -54.15 0.33 -4.65
CA ALA A 10 -53.92 -0.95 -3.98
C ALA A 10 -52.51 -1.54 -4.22
N VAL A 11 -51.79 -1.09 -5.25
CA VAL A 11 -50.42 -1.56 -5.54
C VAL A 11 -49.38 -0.84 -4.66
N VAL A 12 -49.64 0.38 -4.22
CA VAL A 12 -48.74 1.12 -3.32
C VAL A 12 -48.79 0.58 -1.88
N LEU A 13 -49.90 -0.03 -1.45
CA LEU A 13 -50.00 -0.63 -0.10
C LEU A 13 -49.48 -2.06 0.01
N LEU A 14 -49.28 -2.77 -1.10
CA LEU A 14 -48.78 -4.16 -1.09
C LEU A 14 -47.25 -4.27 -1.20
N LEU A 15 -46.55 -3.20 -1.60
CA LEU A 15 -45.09 -3.14 -1.59
C LEU A 15 -44.50 -2.78 -0.20
N ALA A 16 -45.32 -2.23 0.71
CA ALA A 16 -44.92 -1.96 2.10
C ALA A 16 -44.85 -3.22 2.98
N ALA A 17 -45.32 -4.38 2.49
CA ALA A 17 -45.27 -5.65 3.22
C ALA A 17 -44.01 -6.48 2.93
N CYS A 18 -43.14 -6.01 2.01
CA CYS A 18 -41.89 -6.66 1.63
C CYS A 18 -40.66 -5.97 2.24
N GLY A 19 -40.76 -5.26 3.36
CA GLY A 19 -39.57 -4.79 4.11
C GLY A 19 -38.56 -3.92 3.36
N GLU A 20 -38.90 -3.39 2.18
CA GLU A 20 -38.08 -2.37 1.50
C GLU A 20 -38.28 -1.06 2.24
N SER A 21 -37.27 -0.65 3.01
CA SER A 21 -37.19 0.67 3.63
C SER A 21 -37.42 1.74 2.56
N VAL A 22 -38.54 2.44 2.66
CA VAL A 22 -38.79 3.66 1.88
C VAL A 22 -37.67 4.63 2.24
N ALA A 23 -36.84 5.00 1.26
CA ALA A 23 -35.72 5.92 1.45
C ALA A 23 -36.18 7.14 2.24
N ALA A 24 -35.54 7.40 3.38
CA ALA A 24 -35.81 8.58 4.18
C ALA A 24 -35.67 9.81 3.26
N PRO A 25 -36.73 10.62 3.10
CA PRO A 25 -36.63 11.83 2.31
C PRO A 25 -35.64 12.78 3.00
N ASP A 26 -34.79 13.41 2.19
CA ASP A 26 -33.81 14.46 2.53
C ASP A 26 -32.44 14.00 3.06
N ALA A 27 -31.82 13.00 2.42
CA ALA A 27 -30.35 12.87 2.47
C ALA A 27 -29.69 14.08 1.75
N ASP A 28 -28.66 14.69 2.36
CA ASP A 28 -27.86 15.75 1.73
C ASP A 28 -27.48 15.32 0.28
N PRO A 29 -27.64 16.19 -0.75
CA PRO A 29 -27.32 15.87 -2.13
C PRO A 29 -25.94 15.20 -2.32
N ILE A 30 -24.96 15.53 -1.47
CA ILE A 30 -23.63 14.93 -1.54
C ILE A 30 -23.62 13.43 -1.18
N VAL A 31 -24.52 12.97 -0.29
CA VAL A 31 -24.68 11.55 0.04
C VAL A 31 -25.17 10.78 -1.18
N ALA A 32 -26.15 11.35 -1.89
CA ALA A 32 -26.69 10.75 -3.11
C ALA A 32 -25.64 10.75 -4.23
N ALA A 33 -24.85 11.83 -4.36
CA ALA A 33 -23.75 11.92 -5.30
C ALA A 33 -22.68 10.86 -5.01
N ALA A 34 -22.25 10.70 -3.75
CA ALA A 34 -21.27 9.69 -3.33
C ALA A 34 -21.73 8.26 -3.67
N ARG A 35 -23.00 7.94 -3.42
CA ARG A 35 -23.58 6.63 -3.78
C ARG A 35 -23.66 6.38 -5.28
N ALA A 36 -23.66 7.44 -6.09
CA ALA A 36 -23.71 7.33 -7.55
C ALA A 36 -22.32 7.21 -8.19
N VAL A 37 -21.23 7.38 -7.43
CA VAL A 37 -19.87 7.26 -7.94
C VAL A 37 -19.57 5.80 -8.32
N PRO A 38 -19.16 5.52 -9.57
CA PRO A 38 -18.74 4.18 -9.96
C PRO A 38 -17.55 3.68 -9.14
N GLY A 39 -17.69 2.50 -8.52
CA GLY A 39 -16.65 1.87 -7.70
C GLY A 39 -16.81 2.09 -6.20
N VAL A 40 -17.78 2.90 -5.77
CA VAL A 40 -18.20 2.96 -4.36
C VAL A 40 -19.10 1.77 -4.05
N ASP A 41 -18.73 1.02 -3.02
CA ASP A 41 -19.46 -0.16 -2.56
C ASP A 41 -20.52 0.20 -1.52
N ALA A 42 -20.20 1.12 -0.62
CA ALA A 42 -21.12 1.61 0.40
C ALA A 42 -20.84 3.06 0.80
N VAL A 43 -21.89 3.75 1.24
CA VAL A 43 -21.80 5.10 1.84
C VAL A 43 -22.62 5.13 3.13
N ALA A 44 -21.93 5.35 4.24
CA ALA A 44 -22.54 5.71 5.52
C ALA A 44 -22.48 7.23 5.70
N ALA A 45 -23.50 7.79 6.36
CA ALA A 45 -23.57 9.21 6.64
C ALA A 45 -24.09 9.41 8.07
N GLY A 46 -23.41 10.28 8.82
CA GLY A 46 -23.78 10.68 10.17
C GLY A 46 -23.59 12.18 10.37
N TYR A 47 -24.28 12.76 11.33
CA TYR A 47 -24.16 14.16 11.70
C TYR A 47 -23.53 14.24 13.09
N LEU A 48 -22.35 14.85 13.17
CA LEU A 48 -21.61 15.07 14.40
C LEU A 48 -21.93 16.47 14.94
N GLY A 49 -22.45 16.52 16.16
CA GLY A 49 -22.74 17.74 16.89
C GLY A 49 -21.48 18.40 17.48
N PRO A 50 -21.59 19.66 17.93
CA PRO A 50 -20.47 20.39 18.54
C PRO A 50 -19.99 19.79 19.87
N ASP A 51 -20.79 18.94 20.50
CA ASP A 51 -20.47 18.16 21.70
C ASP A 51 -19.92 16.76 21.38
N GLY A 52 -19.79 16.42 20.09
CA GLY A 52 -19.37 15.10 19.62
C GLY A 52 -20.50 14.07 19.57
N GLU A 53 -21.76 14.44 19.82
CA GLU A 53 -22.89 13.52 19.68
C GLU A 53 -23.14 13.21 18.19
N GLU A 54 -23.16 11.93 17.82
CA GLU A 54 -23.47 11.49 16.46
C GLU A 54 -24.97 11.15 16.30
N ARG A 55 -25.56 11.59 15.19
CA ARG A 55 -26.96 11.33 14.83
C ARG A 55 -27.09 10.88 13.39
N GLU A 56 -28.01 9.94 13.14
CA GLU A 56 -28.30 9.48 11.76
C GLU A 56 -29.11 10.52 10.96
N ALA A 57 -29.97 11.29 11.63
CA ALA A 57 -30.85 12.25 10.99
C ALA A 57 -30.23 13.66 10.99
N PRO A 58 -30.44 14.46 9.92
CA PRO A 58 -29.96 15.83 9.87
C PRO A 58 -30.52 16.65 11.03
N PRO A 59 -29.70 17.53 11.63
CA PRO A 59 -30.17 18.46 12.65
C PRO A 59 -31.14 19.48 12.03
N ALA A 60 -32.06 20.00 12.82
CA ALA A 60 -32.98 21.05 12.37
C ALA A 60 -32.24 22.37 12.05
N ASP A 61 -31.10 22.60 12.71
CA ASP A 61 -30.18 23.70 12.45
C ASP A 61 -28.79 23.10 12.18
N PRO A 62 -28.27 23.18 10.94
CA PRO A 62 -26.96 22.61 10.59
C PRO A 62 -25.78 23.46 11.05
N ASP A 63 -26.00 24.65 11.64
CA ASP A 63 -24.90 25.47 12.14
C ASP A 63 -24.17 24.77 13.30
N GLY A 64 -22.85 24.75 13.23
CA GLY A 64 -21.98 24.04 14.18
C GLY A 64 -21.99 22.50 14.07
N TRP A 65 -22.73 21.92 13.12
CA TRP A 65 -22.72 20.48 12.84
C TRP A 65 -21.77 20.12 11.70
N THR A 66 -21.32 18.86 11.72
CA THR A 66 -20.50 18.26 10.68
C THR A 66 -21.22 17.04 10.10
N LEU A 67 -21.49 17.05 8.80
CA LEU A 67 -21.86 15.85 8.07
C LEU A 67 -20.59 15.03 7.85
N ARG A 68 -20.52 13.85 8.44
CA ARG A 68 -19.50 12.85 8.20
C ARG A 68 -20.00 11.87 7.15
N LEU A 69 -19.28 11.79 6.04
CA LEU A 69 -19.47 10.77 5.02
C LEU A 69 -18.37 9.72 5.15
N GLU A 70 -18.75 8.47 5.24
CA GLU A 70 -17.81 7.34 5.16
C GLU A 70 -18.05 6.61 3.85
N ILE A 71 -17.03 6.53 3.00
CA ILE A 71 -17.07 5.91 1.69
C ILE A 71 -16.23 4.63 1.73
N THR A 72 -16.88 3.50 1.45
CA THR A 72 -16.23 2.20 1.31
C THR A 72 -16.11 1.85 -0.16
N HIS A 73 -14.94 1.35 -0.56
CA HIS A 73 -14.60 0.96 -1.92
C HIS A 73 -13.41 -0.01 -1.92
N ASP A 74 -13.16 -0.68 -3.04
CA ASP A 74 -12.00 -1.58 -3.20
C ASP A 74 -10.66 -0.83 -3.25
N VAL A 75 -9.68 -1.23 -2.41
CA VAL A 75 -8.32 -0.67 -2.39
C VAL A 75 -7.61 -0.74 -3.74
N ALA A 76 -7.94 -1.73 -4.59
CA ALA A 76 -7.37 -1.88 -5.94
C ALA A 76 -7.64 -0.70 -6.87
N ARG A 77 -8.59 0.18 -6.51
CA ARG A 77 -8.83 1.46 -7.20
C ARG A 77 -7.65 2.44 -7.05
N GLY A 78 -6.86 2.30 -6.00
CA GLY A 78 -5.72 3.16 -5.68
C GLY A 78 -6.10 4.54 -5.15
N SER A 79 -5.10 5.26 -4.65
CA SER A 79 -5.27 6.61 -4.06
C SER A 79 -5.65 7.66 -5.10
N GLY A 80 -5.16 7.53 -6.35
CA GLY A 80 -5.52 8.45 -7.44
C GLY A 80 -7.01 8.49 -7.74
N TRP A 81 -7.67 7.32 -7.81
CA TRP A 81 -9.12 7.25 -7.95
C TRP A 81 -9.86 7.89 -6.77
N ALA A 82 -9.36 7.67 -5.55
CA ALA A 82 -9.96 8.26 -4.36
C ALA A 82 -9.88 9.78 -4.39
N ILE A 83 -8.71 10.35 -4.70
CA ILE A 83 -8.52 11.81 -4.83
C ILE A 83 -9.46 12.38 -5.90
N GLU A 84 -9.49 11.80 -7.11
CA GLU A 84 -10.39 12.24 -8.18
C GLU A 84 -11.87 12.15 -7.78
N THR A 85 -12.24 11.11 -7.03
CA THR A 85 -13.60 10.94 -6.50
C THR A 85 -13.97 12.05 -5.52
N ILE A 86 -13.07 12.37 -4.58
CA ILE A 86 -13.29 13.44 -3.61
C ILE A 86 -13.38 14.80 -4.30
N GLU A 87 -12.47 15.10 -5.23
CA GLU A 87 -12.52 16.33 -6.03
C GLU A 87 -13.84 16.44 -6.80
N GLY A 88 -14.31 15.35 -7.40
CA GLY A 88 -15.59 15.30 -8.10
C GLY A 88 -16.80 15.55 -7.20
N LEU A 89 -16.78 15.04 -5.96
CA LEU A 89 -17.85 15.27 -4.98
C LEU A 89 -17.88 16.72 -4.47
N LEU A 90 -16.73 17.36 -4.41
CA LEU A 90 -16.58 18.73 -3.90
C LEU A 90 -16.74 19.81 -4.97
N ALA A 91 -16.66 19.47 -6.25
CA ALA A 91 -16.61 20.43 -7.37
C ALA A 91 -17.68 21.54 -7.33
N ASP A 92 -18.90 21.22 -6.89
CA ASP A 92 -20.03 22.17 -6.80
C ASP A 92 -20.38 22.58 -5.36
N ARG A 93 -19.61 22.14 -4.35
CA ARG A 93 -19.86 22.45 -2.94
C ARG A 93 -19.06 23.68 -2.52
N PRO A 94 -19.70 24.78 -2.06
CA PRO A 94 -18.96 25.92 -1.55
C PRO A 94 -18.33 25.58 -0.19
N ASP A 95 -17.12 26.09 0.09
CA ASP A 95 -16.42 25.87 1.37
C ASP A 95 -17.21 26.37 2.60
N THR A 96 -18.14 27.30 2.39
CA THR A 96 -19.03 27.83 3.43
C THR A 96 -20.34 27.06 3.57
N ALA A 97 -20.51 25.94 2.88
CA ALA A 97 -21.71 25.11 3.00
C ALA A 97 -21.88 24.60 4.44
N LEU A 98 -23.13 24.62 4.91
CA LEU A 98 -23.51 24.02 6.19
C LEU A 98 -24.41 22.79 5.93
N PRO A 99 -24.26 21.71 6.71
CA PRO A 99 -23.25 21.52 7.76
C PRO A 99 -21.82 21.45 7.19
N ARG A 100 -20.81 21.58 8.05
CA ARG A 100 -19.41 21.29 7.66
C ARG A 100 -19.33 19.86 7.15
N LEU A 101 -18.35 19.57 6.31
CA LEU A 101 -18.22 18.26 5.70
C LEU A 101 -16.92 17.60 6.13
N GLU A 102 -17.01 16.34 6.53
CA GLU A 102 -15.90 15.41 6.61
C GLU A 102 -16.14 14.26 5.65
N ILE A 103 -15.13 13.89 4.86
CA ILE A 103 -15.17 12.68 4.04
C ILE A 103 -14.06 11.74 4.51
N TRP A 104 -14.47 10.56 4.94
CA TRP A 104 -13.61 9.47 5.37
C TRP A 104 -13.67 8.34 4.36
N LEU A 105 -12.51 7.83 3.98
CA LEU A 105 -12.35 6.68 3.10
C LEU A 105 -12.10 5.44 3.95
N ARG A 106 -12.75 4.33 3.58
CA ARG A 106 -12.61 3.02 4.22
C ARG A 106 -12.34 1.95 3.14
N PRO A 107 -11.16 1.94 2.50
CA PRO A 107 -10.89 0.97 1.45
C PRO A 107 -10.90 -0.45 2.02
N THR A 108 -11.55 -1.38 1.31
CA THR A 108 -11.52 -2.80 1.63
C THR A 108 -10.25 -3.41 1.05
N THR A 109 -9.58 -4.27 1.83
CA THR A 109 -8.34 -4.92 1.42
C THR A 109 -8.53 -6.44 1.40
N PRO A 110 -7.82 -7.19 0.53
CA PRO A 110 -7.83 -8.65 0.57
C PRO A 110 -7.33 -9.24 1.90
N ALA A 111 -6.62 -8.43 2.70
CA ALA A 111 -6.09 -8.84 4.00
C ALA A 111 -7.02 -8.50 5.17
N ASP A 112 -8.24 -8.05 4.92
CA ASP A 112 -9.21 -7.60 5.94
C ASP A 112 -8.61 -6.57 6.93
N ALA A 113 -7.63 -5.78 6.48
CA ALA A 113 -7.04 -4.70 7.28
C ALA A 113 -8.04 -3.55 7.45
N GLU A 114 -8.10 -2.97 8.64
CA GLU A 114 -8.88 -1.76 8.92
C GLU A 114 -8.12 -0.54 8.40
N ILE A 115 -8.46 -0.08 7.20
CA ILE A 115 -7.86 1.12 6.60
C ILE A 115 -8.89 2.25 6.65
N VAL A 116 -8.49 3.39 7.20
CA VAL A 116 -9.34 4.57 7.34
C VAL A 116 -8.52 5.82 7.07
N ALA A 117 -9.00 6.72 6.21
CA ALA A 117 -8.32 7.98 5.92
C ALA A 117 -9.31 9.14 5.87
N LEU A 118 -9.03 10.23 6.58
CA LEU A 118 -9.71 11.51 6.37
C LEU A 118 -9.23 12.10 5.04
N ALA A 119 -10.12 12.18 4.07
CA ALA A 119 -9.83 12.73 2.75
C ALA A 119 -10.30 14.18 2.57
N TYR A 120 -11.25 14.63 3.39
CA TYR A 120 -11.68 16.02 3.45
C TYR A 120 -12.12 16.41 4.86
N PRO A 121 -11.72 17.58 5.40
CA PRO A 121 -10.78 18.52 4.80
C PRO A 121 -9.37 17.91 4.68
N SER A 122 -8.62 18.27 3.63
CA SER A 122 -7.24 17.81 3.48
C SER A 122 -6.32 18.59 4.42
N ALA A 123 -5.39 17.90 5.09
CA ALA A 123 -4.29 18.57 5.79
C ALA A 123 -3.42 19.34 4.77
N GLU A 124 -2.86 20.49 5.18
CA GLU A 124 -2.01 21.29 4.27
C GLU A 124 -0.60 20.67 4.08
N SER A 125 -0.14 19.84 5.03
CA SER A 125 1.24 19.32 5.08
C SER A 125 1.37 17.83 4.77
N ASP A 126 0.30 17.06 4.90
CA ASP A 126 0.35 15.59 4.92
C ASP A 126 -0.63 15.01 3.89
N ASP A 127 -0.31 13.83 3.34
CA ASP A 127 -1.17 13.09 2.42
C ASP A 127 -1.77 11.86 3.12
N PRO A 128 -2.80 12.04 4.00
CA PRO A 128 -3.37 10.95 4.78
C PRO A 128 -3.98 9.86 3.89
N VAL A 129 -4.45 10.21 2.69
CA VAL A 129 -4.99 9.24 1.73
C VAL A 129 -3.86 8.44 1.09
N GLY A 130 -2.80 9.10 0.61
CA GLY A 130 -1.62 8.43 0.09
C GLY A 130 -0.99 7.48 1.09
N ASP A 131 -0.81 7.93 2.34
CA ASP A 131 -0.20 7.15 3.41
C ASP A 131 -1.08 5.95 3.82
N ALA A 132 -2.39 6.13 3.92
CA ALA A 132 -3.31 5.03 4.20
C ALA A 132 -3.24 3.94 3.12
N TYR A 133 -3.18 4.33 1.84
CA TYR A 133 -3.08 3.38 0.74
C TYR A 133 -1.71 2.71 0.63
N LEU A 134 -0.63 3.44 0.93
CA LEU A 134 0.71 2.88 1.06
C LEU A 134 0.69 1.75 2.09
N LEU A 135 0.14 1.99 3.28
CA LEU A 135 0.11 1.00 4.35
C LEU A 135 -0.90 -0.11 4.10
N ALA A 136 -2.01 0.17 3.42
CA ALA A 136 -2.96 -0.85 2.98
C ALA A 136 -2.33 -1.87 2.02
N GLY A 137 -1.34 -1.45 1.22
CA GLY A 137 -0.58 -2.31 0.33
C GLY A 137 0.64 -2.98 0.98
N THR A 138 0.88 -2.77 2.27
CA THR A 138 2.06 -3.28 2.99
C THR A 138 1.70 -4.55 3.77
N PRO A 139 2.30 -5.71 3.45
CA PRO A 139 2.09 -6.95 4.20
C PRO A 139 2.41 -6.81 5.69
N GLY A 140 1.65 -7.52 6.53
CA GLY A 140 1.74 -7.43 8.00
C GLY A 140 0.88 -6.32 8.63
N VAL A 141 0.52 -5.27 7.88
CA VAL A 141 -0.39 -4.21 8.35
C VAL A 141 -1.80 -4.79 8.56
N ALA A 142 -2.36 -4.52 9.73
CA ALA A 142 -3.72 -4.89 10.10
C ALA A 142 -4.63 -3.69 10.32
N ARG A 143 -4.06 -2.53 10.63
CA ARG A 143 -4.79 -1.28 10.83
C ARG A 143 -3.94 -0.11 10.37
N ALA A 144 -4.54 0.83 9.65
CA ALA A 144 -3.93 2.10 9.31
C ALA A 144 -5.02 3.18 9.28
N VAL A 145 -5.10 3.96 10.35
CA VAL A 145 -6.07 5.04 10.51
C VAL A 145 -5.35 6.37 10.48
N PHE A 146 -5.70 7.23 9.52
CA PHE A 146 -5.16 8.58 9.37
C PHE A 146 -6.31 9.59 9.49
N ASP A 147 -6.27 10.44 10.51
CA ASP A 147 -7.31 11.45 10.78
C ASP A 147 -6.92 12.86 10.30
N GLY A 148 -5.79 12.98 9.59
CA GLY A 148 -5.24 14.24 9.09
C GLY A 148 -4.35 14.98 10.10
N GLU A 149 -4.32 14.57 11.37
CA GLU A 149 -3.41 15.12 12.40
C GLU A 149 -2.49 14.03 12.97
N THR A 150 -2.98 12.81 13.07
CA THR A 150 -2.32 11.65 13.66
C THR A 150 -2.52 10.39 12.82
N ALA A 151 -1.68 9.40 13.06
CA ALA A 151 -1.79 8.07 12.49
C ALA A 151 -1.78 6.99 13.58
N ASP A 152 -2.71 6.05 13.51
CA ASP A 152 -2.68 4.79 14.26
C ASP A 152 -2.42 3.63 13.29
N VAL A 153 -1.17 3.17 13.27
CA VAL A 153 -0.72 2.07 12.43
C VAL A 153 -0.41 0.86 13.29
N ARG A 154 -1.06 -0.26 12.97
CA ARG A 154 -0.89 -1.52 13.70
C ARG A 154 -0.60 -2.70 12.79
N VAL A 155 0.26 -3.58 13.30
CA VAL A 155 0.62 -4.86 12.68
C VAL A 155 0.09 -6.04 13.49
N ARG A 156 -0.04 -7.21 12.85
CA ARG A 156 -0.47 -8.44 13.55
C ARG A 156 0.64 -9.01 14.42
N ASP A 157 1.85 -9.07 13.88
CA ASP A 157 2.98 -9.76 14.48
C ASP A 157 4.14 -8.79 14.76
N GLU A 158 4.84 -8.98 15.88
CA GLU A 158 5.97 -8.12 16.29
C GLU A 158 7.10 -8.09 15.23
N SER A 159 7.24 -9.17 14.45
CA SER A 159 8.22 -9.26 13.35
C SER A 159 8.00 -8.22 12.25
N ASP A 160 6.78 -7.69 12.11
CA ASP A 160 6.44 -6.72 11.07
C ASP A 160 6.73 -5.28 11.46
N LEU A 161 7.00 -5.01 12.74
CA LEU A 161 7.24 -3.65 13.23
C LEU A 161 8.36 -2.95 12.46
N ALA A 162 9.52 -3.61 12.33
CA ALA A 162 10.67 -3.05 11.62
C ALA A 162 10.40 -2.87 10.12
N LYS A 163 9.67 -3.81 9.52
CA LYS A 163 9.28 -3.80 8.10
C LYS A 163 8.37 -2.61 7.78
N VAL A 164 7.30 -2.43 8.55
CA VAL A 164 6.33 -1.34 8.36
C VAL A 164 6.94 0.01 8.74
N ALA A 165 7.75 0.08 9.78
CA ALA A 165 8.46 1.31 10.13
C ALA A 165 9.46 1.74 9.04
N ASP A 166 10.18 0.81 8.40
CA ASP A 166 11.04 1.13 7.25
C ASP A 166 10.22 1.68 6.07
N VAL A 167 9.08 1.07 5.74
CA VAL A 167 8.16 1.56 4.68
C VAL A 167 7.67 2.98 4.98
N ALA A 168 7.24 3.24 6.22
CA ALA A 168 6.81 4.58 6.62
C ALA A 168 7.95 5.59 6.53
N ALA A 169 9.13 5.25 7.06
CA ALA A 169 10.30 6.14 7.05
C ALA A 169 10.76 6.53 5.65
N VAL A 170 10.79 5.57 4.71
CA VAL A 170 11.35 5.81 3.37
C VAL A 170 10.42 6.57 2.45
N ASN A 171 9.12 6.43 2.66
CA ASN A 171 8.10 7.19 1.95
C ASN A 171 7.80 8.53 2.62
N GLY A 172 8.30 8.75 3.84
CA GLY A 172 8.00 9.95 4.62
C GLY A 172 6.53 10.02 5.06
N ALA A 173 5.91 8.86 5.31
CA ALA A 173 4.53 8.79 5.77
C ALA A 173 4.39 9.45 7.15
N GLY A 174 3.25 10.08 7.41
CA GLY A 174 2.90 10.78 8.66
C GLY A 174 2.68 9.85 9.86
N VAL A 175 3.60 8.90 10.09
CA VAL A 175 3.53 7.86 11.11
C VAL A 175 4.70 8.01 12.06
N ASP A 176 4.41 8.25 13.35
CA ASP A 176 5.45 8.36 14.36
C ASP A 176 5.84 7.00 14.96
N VAL A 177 4.85 6.12 15.17
CA VAL A 177 5.01 4.84 15.86
C VAL A 177 4.13 3.78 15.21
N VAL A 178 4.70 2.58 15.02
CA VAL A 178 3.96 1.37 14.64
C VAL A 178 3.79 0.48 15.87
N ARG A 179 2.60 -0.08 16.08
CA ARG A 179 2.28 -0.94 17.24
C ARG A 179 1.80 -2.31 16.82
N THR A 180 1.87 -3.30 17.70
CA THR A 180 1.10 -4.54 17.52
C THR A 180 -0.37 -4.29 17.83
N LEU A 181 -1.28 -5.09 17.24
CA LEU A 181 -2.73 -4.97 17.48
C LEU A 181 -3.11 -5.07 18.97
N ASP A 182 -2.37 -5.87 19.72
CA ASP A 182 -2.58 -6.11 21.15
C ASP A 182 -1.81 -5.14 22.07
N ASP A 183 -1.16 -4.12 21.49
CA ASP A 183 -0.36 -3.10 22.18
C ASP A 183 0.77 -3.67 23.07
N THR A 184 1.26 -4.87 22.76
CA THR A 184 2.36 -5.52 23.51
C THR A 184 3.75 -5.07 23.06
N ALA A 185 3.89 -4.59 21.82
CA ALA A 185 5.14 -4.06 21.30
C ALA A 185 4.89 -2.83 20.39
N GLU A 186 5.89 -1.94 20.34
CA GLU A 186 5.89 -0.78 19.47
C GLU A 186 7.29 -0.45 18.97
N LEU A 187 7.37 0.21 17.82
CA LEU A 187 8.60 0.74 17.25
C LEU A 187 8.35 2.15 16.74
N ALA A 188 9.15 3.12 17.21
CA ALA A 188 9.13 4.46 16.64
C ALA A 188 9.74 4.42 15.23
N VAL A 189 9.10 5.09 14.28
CA VAL A 189 9.56 5.15 12.87
C VAL A 189 10.97 5.77 12.79
N ALA A 190 11.26 6.74 13.65
CA ALA A 190 12.59 7.35 13.76
C ALA A 190 13.70 6.38 14.24
N ASP A 191 13.33 5.28 14.88
CA ASP A 191 14.26 4.24 15.35
C ASP A 191 14.47 3.13 14.30
N ALA A 192 13.74 3.17 13.18
CA ALA A 192 13.97 2.24 12.07
C ALA A 192 15.40 2.43 11.52
N PRO A 193 16.17 1.35 11.27
CA PRO A 193 17.52 1.46 10.76
C PRO A 193 17.55 2.22 9.42
N PRO A 194 18.27 3.36 9.33
CA PRO A 194 18.26 4.18 8.14
C PRO A 194 18.80 3.41 6.94
N ARG A 195 18.26 3.69 5.75
CA ARG A 195 18.84 3.16 4.50
C ARG A 195 20.23 3.80 4.34
N PRO A 196 21.30 3.01 4.19
CA PRO A 196 22.62 3.52 3.84
C PRO A 196 22.50 4.36 2.58
N ALA A 197 23.14 5.53 2.60
CA ALA A 197 23.26 6.31 1.39
C ALA A 197 24.02 5.48 0.35
N TYR A 198 23.43 5.36 -0.85
CA TYR A 198 24.15 4.78 -1.97
C TYR A 198 25.34 5.70 -2.33
N VAL A 199 26.54 5.13 -2.31
CA VAL A 199 27.76 5.80 -2.75
C VAL A 199 28.18 5.15 -4.07
N PRO A 200 28.02 5.83 -5.22
CA PRO A 200 28.55 5.34 -6.48
C PRO A 200 30.04 5.05 -6.34
N ALA A 201 30.48 3.88 -6.83
CA ALA A 201 31.88 3.53 -6.73
C ALA A 201 32.74 4.52 -7.52
N ALA A 202 33.77 5.08 -6.87
CA ALA A 202 34.67 6.06 -7.47
C ALA A 202 35.71 5.44 -8.44
N GLY A 203 35.56 4.18 -8.81
CA GLY A 203 36.52 3.43 -9.62
C GLY A 203 36.14 1.95 -9.78
N PRO A 204 36.97 1.16 -10.47
CA PRO A 204 36.73 -0.27 -10.62
C PRO A 204 36.72 -0.96 -9.26
N TRP A 205 35.80 -1.90 -9.10
CA TRP A 205 35.70 -2.67 -7.87
C TRP A 205 36.93 -3.58 -7.69
N PRO A 206 37.33 -3.89 -6.45
CA PRO A 206 38.47 -4.76 -6.20
C PRO A 206 38.29 -6.14 -6.85
N ALA A 207 39.33 -6.67 -7.47
CA ALA A 207 39.39 -8.07 -7.86
C ALA A 207 40.20 -8.84 -6.79
N ASP A 208 39.65 -8.96 -5.58
CA ASP A 208 40.29 -9.70 -4.48
C ASP A 208 39.70 -11.11 -4.35
N PRO A 209 40.38 -12.17 -4.84
CA PRO A 209 39.89 -13.54 -4.72
C PRO A 209 39.87 -14.04 -3.26
N ALA A 210 40.58 -13.38 -2.35
CA ALA A 210 40.65 -13.74 -0.93
C ALA A 210 39.63 -12.98 -0.06
N ALA A 211 38.88 -12.02 -0.60
CA ALA A 211 37.82 -11.34 0.14
C ALA A 211 36.84 -12.36 0.72
N PRO A 212 36.43 -12.29 2.00
CA PRO A 212 35.49 -13.26 2.58
C PRO A 212 34.10 -13.15 1.93
N ALA A 213 33.27 -14.19 2.09
CA ALA A 213 31.84 -14.06 1.74
C ALA A 213 31.20 -12.95 2.58
N CYS A 214 30.25 -12.22 2.00
CA CYS A 214 29.50 -11.21 2.75
C CYS A 214 28.69 -11.85 3.88
N ASP A 215 28.83 -11.29 5.08
CA ASP A 215 27.95 -11.61 6.22
C ASP A 215 26.57 -11.01 5.94
N PRO A 216 25.47 -11.80 5.96
CA PRO A 216 24.13 -11.28 5.79
C PRO A 216 23.79 -10.11 6.74
N ALA A 217 24.35 -10.09 7.96
CA ALA A 217 24.15 -8.99 8.91
C ALA A 217 24.89 -7.69 8.52
N GLN A 218 25.83 -7.76 7.57
CA GLN A 218 26.57 -6.63 7.01
C GLN A 218 26.12 -6.30 5.58
N LEU A 219 24.99 -6.86 5.15
CA LEU A 219 24.34 -6.51 3.89
C LEU A 219 23.01 -5.84 4.19
N ARG A 220 22.73 -4.74 3.52
CA ARG A 220 21.36 -4.27 3.36
C ARG A 220 20.84 -4.70 2.00
N LEU A 221 19.78 -5.49 2.01
CA LEU A 221 19.04 -5.89 0.83
C LEU A 221 17.88 -4.91 0.62
N GLU A 222 17.60 -4.54 -0.63
CA GLU A 222 16.59 -3.54 -0.96
C GLU A 222 16.04 -3.70 -2.37
N LEU A 223 14.85 -3.14 -2.61
CA LEU A 223 14.33 -2.89 -3.95
C LEU A 223 14.83 -1.53 -4.42
N THR A 224 15.43 -1.47 -5.61
CA THR A 224 16.14 -0.28 -6.10
C THR A 224 15.49 0.37 -7.33
N GLY A 225 14.54 -0.32 -7.95
CA GLY A 225 13.80 0.20 -9.10
C GLY A 225 12.89 -0.87 -9.69
N GLN A 226 12.03 -0.45 -10.61
CA GLN A 226 11.30 -1.33 -11.50
C GLN A 226 11.22 -0.70 -12.90
N ASP A 227 11.05 -1.52 -13.93
CA ASP A 227 10.85 -1.08 -15.30
C ASP A 227 9.91 -2.04 -16.05
N ALA A 228 9.32 -1.55 -17.14
CA ALA A 228 8.38 -2.28 -17.97
C ALA A 228 8.60 -1.90 -19.44
N ALA A 229 9.20 -2.80 -20.21
CA ALA A 229 9.54 -2.54 -21.61
C ALA A 229 9.28 -3.75 -22.49
N LEU A 230 8.75 -3.51 -23.70
CA LEU A 230 8.59 -4.51 -24.77
C LEU A 230 7.88 -5.82 -24.38
N GLY A 231 6.99 -5.78 -23.38
CA GLY A 231 6.25 -6.95 -22.88
C GLY A 231 6.90 -7.65 -21.68
N SER A 232 8.15 -7.31 -21.38
CA SER A 232 8.84 -7.71 -20.16
C SER A 232 8.61 -6.72 -19.02
N ARG A 233 8.90 -7.18 -17.81
CA ARG A 233 8.86 -6.44 -16.56
C ARG A 233 10.15 -6.75 -15.79
N TYR A 234 10.65 -5.74 -15.09
CA TYR A 234 11.91 -5.81 -14.40
C TYR A 234 11.77 -5.24 -12.99
N LEU A 235 12.42 -5.88 -12.03
CA LEU A 235 12.59 -5.39 -10.67
C LEU A 235 14.07 -5.46 -10.33
N PHE A 236 14.64 -4.35 -9.88
CA PHE A 236 16.05 -4.24 -9.56
C PHE A 236 16.26 -4.47 -8.06
N LEU A 237 17.11 -5.44 -7.74
CA LEU A 237 17.45 -5.88 -6.39
C LEU A 237 18.82 -5.32 -6.02
N GLY A 238 18.94 -4.72 -4.84
CA GLY A 238 20.19 -4.17 -4.32
C GLY A 238 20.73 -4.96 -3.14
N ALA A 239 22.06 -5.05 -3.04
CA ALA A 239 22.79 -5.54 -1.87
C ALA A 239 23.94 -4.58 -1.55
N THR A 240 23.76 -3.74 -0.52
CA THR A 240 24.75 -2.75 -0.08
C THR A 240 25.57 -3.29 1.08
N ASN A 241 26.90 -3.28 0.95
CA ASN A 241 27.81 -3.67 2.04
C ASN A 241 27.86 -2.56 3.09
N THR A 242 27.26 -2.80 4.26
CA THR A 242 27.24 -1.89 5.41
C THR A 242 28.40 -2.15 6.38
N GLY A 243 29.20 -3.19 6.13
CA GLY A 243 30.39 -3.51 6.88
C GLY A 243 31.57 -2.58 6.59
N ALA A 244 32.57 -2.61 7.47
CA ALA A 244 33.77 -1.78 7.35
C ALA A 244 34.85 -2.34 6.42
N ALA A 245 34.68 -3.57 5.91
CA ALA A 245 35.65 -4.25 5.05
C ALA A 245 34.98 -4.78 3.76
N PRO A 246 35.74 -4.93 2.65
CA PRO A 246 35.22 -5.56 1.45
C PRO A 246 34.78 -7.00 1.73
N CYS A 247 33.72 -7.43 1.07
CA CYS A 247 33.23 -8.81 1.10
C CYS A 247 32.80 -9.25 -0.29
N ALA A 248 32.49 -10.52 -0.49
CA ALA A 248 32.16 -11.06 -1.80
C ALA A 248 30.77 -11.69 -1.86
N LEU A 249 30.05 -11.39 -2.94
CA LEU A 249 28.84 -12.07 -3.38
C LEU A 249 29.17 -12.99 -4.56
N GLN A 250 28.43 -14.07 -4.72
CA GLN A 250 28.63 -15.02 -5.82
C GLN A 250 27.30 -15.56 -6.32
N GLY A 251 27.15 -15.64 -7.64
CA GLY A 251 25.94 -16.15 -8.28
C GLY A 251 24.76 -15.19 -8.18
N ALA A 252 23.56 -15.74 -8.22
CA ALA A 252 22.30 -14.99 -8.12
C ALA A 252 21.72 -15.01 -6.71
N PRO A 253 20.93 -14.00 -6.31
CA PRO A 253 20.16 -14.07 -5.09
C PRO A 253 19.14 -15.20 -5.10
N SER A 254 18.71 -15.59 -3.90
CA SER A 254 17.52 -16.43 -3.74
C SER A 254 16.30 -15.54 -3.53
N LEU A 255 15.19 -15.91 -4.16
CA LEU A 255 13.93 -15.17 -4.12
C LEU A 255 12.79 -16.12 -3.71
N ALA A 256 11.85 -15.58 -2.96
CA ALA A 256 10.50 -16.11 -2.83
C ALA A 256 9.52 -14.93 -2.80
N PHE A 257 8.23 -15.20 -3.01
CA PHE A 257 7.20 -14.18 -3.13
C PHE A 257 6.06 -14.49 -2.18
N ARG A 258 5.42 -13.45 -1.65
CA ARG A 258 4.22 -13.60 -0.84
C ARG A 258 3.09 -12.66 -1.28
N THR A 259 1.89 -13.06 -0.93
CA THR A 259 0.67 -12.24 -1.06
C THR A 259 0.61 -11.14 0.00
N LEU A 260 -0.40 -10.27 -0.09
CA LEU A 260 -0.66 -9.24 0.93
C LEU A 260 -0.95 -9.83 2.32
N THR A 261 -1.52 -11.04 2.36
CA THR A 261 -1.78 -11.84 3.57
C THR A 261 -0.60 -12.74 3.97
N GLU A 262 0.58 -12.45 3.42
CA GLU A 262 1.85 -13.12 3.71
C GLU A 262 1.86 -14.62 3.36
N GLN A 263 0.93 -15.07 2.51
CA GLN A 263 0.92 -16.44 2.03
C GLN A 263 1.98 -16.61 0.94
N PRO A 264 2.76 -17.70 0.96
CA PRO A 264 3.78 -17.94 -0.05
C PRO A 264 3.15 -18.28 -1.41
N LEU A 265 3.73 -17.73 -2.48
CA LEU A 265 3.41 -18.09 -3.87
C LEU A 265 4.40 -19.13 -4.39
N ALA A 266 3.93 -20.17 -5.08
CA ALA A 266 4.78 -21.20 -5.71
C ALA A 266 5.29 -20.71 -7.07
N VAL A 267 6.23 -19.76 -7.02
CA VAL A 267 6.89 -19.21 -8.21
C VAL A 267 8.19 -19.99 -8.50
N THR A 268 8.38 -20.36 -9.77
CA THR A 268 9.65 -20.94 -10.24
C THR A 268 10.64 -19.83 -10.53
N VAL A 269 11.73 -19.78 -9.75
CA VAL A 269 12.82 -18.81 -9.94
C VAL A 269 13.96 -19.47 -10.71
N LEU A 270 14.23 -19.00 -11.92
CA LEU A 270 15.30 -19.46 -12.79
C LEU A 270 16.52 -18.53 -12.65
N PRO A 271 17.60 -18.94 -11.98
CA PRO A 271 18.81 -18.14 -11.97
C PRO A 271 19.45 -18.16 -13.36
N SER A 272 19.86 -16.98 -13.84
CA SER A 272 20.79 -16.88 -14.97
C SER A 272 22.07 -17.68 -14.68
N PRO A 273 22.82 -18.11 -15.70
CA PRO A 273 24.11 -18.79 -15.51
C PRO A 273 25.01 -18.02 -14.54
N ALA A 274 25.72 -18.75 -13.68
CA ALA A 274 26.53 -18.15 -12.62
C ALA A 274 27.55 -17.16 -13.19
N ALA A 275 27.50 -15.91 -12.73
CA ALA A 275 28.53 -14.91 -12.99
C ALA A 275 29.69 -15.05 -12.00
N ASP A 276 30.75 -14.31 -12.30
CA ASP A 276 31.95 -14.23 -11.47
C ASP A 276 31.63 -13.68 -10.07
N ARG A 277 32.51 -14.03 -9.12
CA ARG A 277 32.52 -13.49 -7.77
C ARG A 277 32.63 -11.96 -7.84
N VAL A 278 31.73 -11.25 -7.15
CA VAL A 278 31.72 -9.79 -7.06
C VAL A 278 32.22 -9.37 -5.68
N VAL A 279 33.32 -8.63 -5.60
CA VAL A 279 33.82 -8.06 -4.34
C VAL A 279 33.20 -6.69 -4.12
N VAL A 280 32.29 -6.61 -3.15
CA VAL A 280 31.57 -5.40 -2.76
C VAL A 280 32.41 -4.61 -1.74
N PRO A 281 32.95 -3.43 -2.09
CA PRO A 281 33.66 -2.59 -1.12
C PRO A 281 32.69 -2.04 -0.05
N PRO A 282 33.19 -1.55 1.10
CA PRO A 282 32.36 -0.84 2.08
C PRO A 282 31.56 0.30 1.43
N GLY A 283 30.25 0.32 1.67
CA GLY A 283 29.31 1.26 1.05
C GLY A 283 29.00 1.00 -0.43
N GLY A 284 29.66 0.03 -1.06
CA GLY A 284 29.34 -0.40 -2.42
C GLY A 284 28.04 -1.18 -2.47
N ARG A 285 27.31 -1.06 -3.58
CA ARG A 285 26.06 -1.79 -3.85
C ARG A 285 26.22 -2.70 -5.06
N ALA A 286 25.94 -3.99 -4.86
CA ALA A 286 25.75 -4.92 -5.98
C ALA A 286 24.27 -4.95 -6.37
N VAL A 287 24.00 -5.14 -7.65
CA VAL A 287 22.65 -5.21 -8.20
C VAL A 287 22.42 -6.54 -8.90
N ALA A 288 21.19 -7.02 -8.83
CA ALA A 288 20.66 -8.11 -9.64
C ALA A 288 19.31 -7.67 -10.21
N MET A 289 18.89 -8.28 -11.31
CA MET A 289 17.63 -7.97 -11.97
C MET A 289 16.75 -9.22 -11.96
N LEU A 290 15.53 -9.05 -11.48
CA LEU A 290 14.43 -9.98 -11.69
C LEU A 290 13.71 -9.58 -12.98
N ASP A 291 13.49 -10.54 -13.88
CA ASP A 291 12.81 -10.39 -15.17
C ASP A 291 11.65 -11.38 -15.25
N TRP A 292 10.49 -10.91 -15.69
CA TRP A 292 9.35 -11.75 -15.99
C TRP A 292 8.48 -11.16 -17.12
N ASN A 293 7.64 -12.02 -17.70
CA ASN A 293 6.56 -11.59 -18.58
C ASN A 293 5.30 -11.35 -17.75
N ALA A 294 4.55 -10.30 -18.07
CA ALA A 294 3.29 -9.98 -17.41
C ALA A 294 2.36 -11.20 -17.34
N MET A 295 1.91 -11.57 -16.14
CA MET A 295 1.01 -12.70 -15.92
C MET A 295 -0.44 -12.22 -15.77
N PRO A 296 -1.46 -13.06 -16.07
CA PRO A 296 -2.86 -12.67 -15.90
C PRO A 296 -3.21 -12.42 -14.43
N THR A 297 -3.65 -11.21 -14.10
CA THR A 297 -4.04 -10.80 -12.73
C THR A 297 -5.54 -10.61 -12.54
N ALA A 298 -6.33 -10.60 -13.61
CA ALA A 298 -7.75 -10.31 -13.54
C ALA A 298 -8.50 -11.35 -12.68
N GLY A 299 -9.12 -10.90 -11.59
CA GLY A 299 -9.84 -11.75 -10.64
C GLY A 299 -8.95 -12.68 -9.82
N ASN A 300 -7.65 -12.34 -9.70
CA ASN A 300 -6.71 -13.07 -8.85
C ASN A 300 -6.33 -12.19 -7.66
N ASP A 301 -6.71 -12.63 -6.47
CA ASP A 301 -6.41 -11.94 -5.21
C ASP A 301 -5.02 -12.31 -4.67
N ASP A 302 -4.41 -13.38 -5.21
CA ASP A 302 -3.09 -13.90 -4.84
C ASP A 302 -1.98 -13.30 -5.73
N LEU A 303 -1.89 -11.96 -5.74
CA LEU A 303 -0.79 -11.24 -6.39
C LEU A 303 0.43 -11.17 -5.46
N SER A 304 1.61 -10.90 -6.01
CA SER A 304 2.82 -10.73 -5.22
C SER A 304 2.92 -9.31 -4.65
N TYR A 305 2.93 -9.17 -3.32
CA TYR A 305 3.07 -7.89 -2.59
C TYR A 305 4.43 -7.76 -1.87
N GLU A 306 5.12 -8.88 -1.67
CA GLU A 306 6.41 -8.94 -0.98
C GLU A 306 7.39 -9.85 -1.71
N VAL A 307 8.65 -9.44 -1.71
CA VAL A 307 9.79 -10.26 -2.12
C VAL A 307 10.60 -10.65 -0.89
N LEU A 308 10.81 -11.96 -0.70
CA LEU A 308 11.77 -12.49 0.26
C LEU A 308 13.12 -12.63 -0.44
N LEU A 309 14.04 -11.71 -0.17
CA LEU A 309 15.34 -11.64 -0.83
C LEU A 309 16.46 -12.14 0.09
N ALA A 310 17.22 -13.14 -0.35
CA ALA A 310 18.47 -13.54 0.31
C ALA A 310 19.65 -13.36 -0.64
N ALA A 311 20.76 -12.83 -0.11
CA ALA A 311 21.96 -12.53 -0.90
C ALA A 311 22.55 -13.77 -1.60
N THR A 312 22.42 -14.94 -0.99
CA THR A 312 22.85 -16.24 -1.53
C THR A 312 21.85 -17.33 -1.14
N PRO A 313 21.73 -18.43 -1.91
CA PRO A 313 20.89 -19.56 -1.54
C PRO A 313 21.18 -20.09 -0.13
N GLY A 314 20.13 -20.26 0.68
CA GLY A 314 20.21 -20.77 2.05
C GLY A 314 20.58 -19.73 3.11
N ALA A 315 20.90 -18.49 2.73
CA ALA A 315 21.03 -17.39 3.70
C ALA A 315 19.65 -16.94 4.22
N PRO A 316 19.57 -16.30 5.40
CA PRO A 316 18.33 -15.71 5.89
C PRO A 316 17.77 -14.69 4.88
N PRO A 317 16.48 -14.76 4.51
CA PRO A 317 15.86 -13.76 3.66
C PRO A 317 15.56 -12.48 4.42
N THR A 318 15.59 -11.36 3.70
CA THR A 318 15.01 -10.08 4.09
C THR A 318 13.64 -9.95 3.45
N GLU A 319 12.64 -9.55 4.24
CA GLU A 319 11.29 -9.27 3.75
C GLU A 319 11.25 -7.87 3.15
N LEU A 320 10.90 -7.78 1.87
CA LEU A 320 10.87 -6.52 1.13
C LEU A 320 9.47 -6.31 0.54
N PRO A 321 8.57 -5.62 1.25
CA PRO A 321 7.31 -5.13 0.70
C PRO A 321 7.58 -4.31 -0.56
N LEU A 322 6.73 -4.41 -1.58
CA LEU A 322 6.88 -3.58 -2.78
C LEU A 322 6.63 -2.10 -2.48
N THR A 323 5.85 -1.80 -1.43
CA THR A 323 5.66 -0.46 -0.87
C THR A 323 6.94 0.14 -0.29
N SER A 324 7.99 -0.68 -0.07
CA SER A 324 9.32 -0.21 0.33
C SER A 324 10.15 0.35 -0.84
N LEU A 325 9.68 0.17 -2.09
CA LEU A 325 10.32 0.72 -3.28
C LEU A 325 9.94 2.20 -3.45
N VAL A 326 10.95 3.07 -3.34
CA VAL A 326 10.78 4.52 -3.54
C VAL A 326 11.33 4.89 -4.91
N MET A 327 10.48 5.47 -5.75
CA MET A 327 10.86 6.01 -7.06
C MET A 327 10.40 7.45 -7.18
N ALA A 328 11.34 8.34 -7.52
CA ALA A 328 11.05 9.77 -7.60
C ALA A 328 9.94 10.06 -8.62
N GLY A 329 8.86 10.69 -8.16
CA GLY A 329 7.73 11.08 -9.01
C GLY A 329 6.79 9.94 -9.40
N GLN A 330 6.88 8.78 -8.74
CA GLN A 330 5.96 7.67 -8.93
C GLN A 330 5.38 7.23 -7.58
N ASN A 331 4.09 6.91 -7.57
CA ASN A 331 3.49 6.25 -6.42
C ASN A 331 4.13 4.85 -6.29
N PRO A 332 4.37 4.38 -5.06
CA PRO A 332 4.93 3.05 -4.86
C PRO A 332 3.98 2.01 -5.46
N GLY A 333 4.56 1.06 -6.21
CA GLY A 333 3.82 -0.10 -6.66
C GLY A 333 3.49 -0.98 -5.45
N SER A 334 2.24 -1.36 -5.28
CA SER A 334 1.83 -2.25 -4.18
C SER A 334 1.97 -3.73 -4.53
N TYR A 335 1.95 -4.09 -5.82
CA TYR A 335 2.03 -5.49 -6.26
C TYR A 335 2.82 -5.66 -7.56
N LEU A 336 3.31 -6.88 -7.80
CA LEU A 336 3.80 -7.36 -9.09
C LEU A 336 2.74 -8.26 -9.72
N ASP A 337 2.64 -8.27 -11.04
CA ASP A 337 1.87 -9.23 -11.82
C ASP A 337 2.59 -10.59 -11.94
N ILE A 338 3.12 -11.06 -10.80
CA ILE A 338 3.66 -12.40 -10.57
C ILE A 338 2.65 -13.14 -9.71
N VAL A 339 2.24 -14.32 -10.16
CA VAL A 339 1.19 -15.12 -9.53
C VAL A 339 1.69 -16.54 -9.25
N ASP A 340 0.87 -17.33 -8.54
CA ASP A 340 1.16 -18.74 -8.28
C ASP A 340 1.42 -19.53 -9.58
N ALA A 341 2.34 -20.51 -9.51
CA ALA A 341 2.87 -21.25 -10.66
C ALA A 341 3.55 -20.39 -11.74
N GLY A 342 3.81 -19.11 -11.47
CA GLY A 342 4.57 -18.22 -12.34
C GLY A 342 6.02 -18.65 -12.49
N GLU A 343 6.66 -18.18 -13.56
CA GLU A 343 8.10 -18.35 -13.80
C GLU A 343 8.76 -16.98 -13.93
N VAL A 344 9.90 -16.81 -13.27
CA VAL A 344 10.70 -15.58 -13.30
C VAL A 344 12.17 -15.92 -13.46
N MET A 345 12.94 -15.01 -14.05
CA MET A 345 14.39 -15.15 -14.19
C MET A 345 15.11 -14.14 -13.32
N VAL A 346 16.21 -14.53 -12.69
CA VAL A 346 17.03 -13.59 -11.88
C VAL A 346 18.49 -13.61 -12.33
N THR A 347 19.07 -12.43 -12.55
CA THR A 347 20.47 -12.32 -12.92
C THR A 347 21.40 -12.63 -11.74
N ALA A 348 22.64 -12.96 -12.02
CA ALA A 348 23.69 -12.93 -11.00
C ALA A 348 23.93 -11.50 -10.50
N TRP A 349 24.51 -11.38 -9.30
CA TRP A 349 24.99 -10.11 -8.77
C TRP A 349 26.05 -9.49 -9.68
N GLN A 350 25.97 -8.17 -9.85
CA GLN A 350 26.96 -7.36 -10.57
C GLN A 350 27.21 -6.05 -9.81
N PRO A 351 28.36 -5.39 -10.02
CA PRO A 351 28.55 -4.01 -9.55
C PRO A 351 27.43 -3.09 -10.06
N ASP A 352 26.89 -2.24 -9.20
CA ASP A 352 25.96 -1.20 -9.65
C ASP A 352 26.63 -0.26 -10.68
N GLY A 353 25.91 0.04 -11.76
CA GLY A 353 26.41 0.74 -12.95
C GLY A 353 27.11 -0.14 -13.99
N ALA A 354 27.21 -1.46 -13.76
CA ALA A 354 27.55 -2.40 -14.82
C ALA A 354 26.42 -2.50 -15.86
N ALA A 355 26.76 -2.84 -17.11
CA ALA A 355 25.75 -3.12 -18.13
C ALA A 355 25.08 -4.46 -17.81
N LEU A 356 23.78 -4.42 -17.50
CA LEU A 356 22.92 -5.59 -17.29
C LEU A 356 22.55 -6.29 -18.60
#